data_AF-A0A3N5WYS5-F1
#
_entry.id   AF-A0A3N5WYS5-F1
#
_cell.length_a   1.000
_cell.length_b   1.000
_cell.length_c   1.000
_cell.angle_alpha   90.00
_cell.angle_beta   90.00
_cell.angle_gamma   90.00
#
_symmetry.space_group_name_H-M   'P 1'
#
loop_
_entity.id
_entity.type
_entity.pdbx_description
1 polymer ?
#
loop_
_entity_poly.entity_id
_entity_poly.type
_entity_poly.pdbx_seq_one_letter_code
_entity_poly.pdbx_strand_id
1 'polypeptide(L)' 'MAVLEILKFPSPNLKKKSLPVEAIDGDLLRLIADMAETMYAAPGVGLAAPQVGHSLRLVVIDITPANE' A
#
# COMPACT_ATOMS: atom_id res chain seq x y z
N MET A 1 -13.79 1.23 3.88
CA MET A 1 -12.51 0.80 3.29
C MET A 1 -12.12 -0.49 4.00
N ALA A 2 -11.15 -1.23 3.46
CA ALA A 2 -10.75 -2.53 3.98
C ALA A 2 -9.28 -2.53 4.43
N VAL A 3 -8.99 -3.26 5.51
CA VAL A 3 -7.62 -3.57 5.93
C VAL A 3 -7.12 -4.76 5.13
N LEU A 4 -6.05 -4.56 4.37
CA LEU A 4 -5.41 -5.55 3.51
C LEU A 4 -4.36 -6.35 4.30
N GLU A 5 -4.12 -7.59 3.90
CA GLU A 5 -3.03 -8.40 4.47
C GLU A 5 -1.66 -7.85 4.03
N ILE A 6 -0.81 -7.51 5.00
CA ILE A 6 0.59 -7.15 4.74
C ILE A 6 1.43 -8.42 4.60
N LEU A 7 1.92 -8.66 3.40
CA LEU A 7 2.88 -9.71 3.08
C LEU A 7 4.19 -9.50 3.85
N LYS A 8 4.69 -10.58 4.45
CA LYS A 8 5.95 -10.61 5.19
C LYS A 8 7.05 -11.28 4.37
N PHE A 9 8.31 -10.94 4.63
CA PHE A 9 9.46 -11.70 4.12
C PHE A 9 9.33 -13.17 4.58
N PRO A 10 9.59 -14.17 3.72
CA PRO A 10 10.26 -14.10 2.42
C PRO A 10 9.33 -14.15 1.19
N SER A 11 8.10 -13.63 1.26
CA SER A 11 7.14 -13.68 0.14
C SER A 11 7.78 -13.26 -1.20
N PRO A 12 7.73 -14.10 -2.25
CA PRO A 12 8.39 -13.82 -3.52
C PRO A 12 7.81 -12.58 -4.22
N ASN A 13 6.57 -12.22 -3.92
CA ASN A 13 5.92 -11.04 -4.46
C ASN A 13 6.61 -9.73 -4.03
N LEU A 14 7.27 -9.71 -2.87
CA LEU A 14 8.03 -8.56 -2.38
C LEU A 14 9.30 -8.27 -3.20
N LYS A 15 9.76 -9.24 -4.02
CA LYS A 15 10.94 -9.08 -4.90
C LYS A 15 10.58 -8.80 -6.37
N LYS A 16 9.29 -8.91 -6.74
CA LYS A 16 8.85 -8.67 -8.12
C LYS A 16 8.90 -7.17 -8.43
N LYS A 17 9.35 -6.82 -9.63
CA LYS A 17 9.38 -5.44 -10.10
C LYS A 17 7.94 -4.95 -10.36
N SER A 18 7.56 -3.84 -9.73
CA SER A 18 6.27 -3.21 -9.96
C SER A 18 6.12 -2.61 -11.36
N LEU A 19 4.92 -2.74 -11.91
CA LEU A 19 4.49 -2.16 -13.19
C LEU A 19 4.07 -0.68 -13.01
N PRO A 20 4.24 0.16 -14.05
CA PRO A 20 3.68 1.52 -14.05
C PRO A 20 2.16 1.50 -13.82
N VAL A 21 1.65 2.56 -13.21
CA VAL A 21 0.21 2.84 -13.19
C VAL A 21 -0.15 3.50 -14.52
N GLU A 22 -1.12 2.97 -15.24
CA GLU A 22 -1.53 3.47 -16.57
C GLU A 22 -2.67 4.49 -16.50
N ALA A 23 -3.57 4.35 -15.52
CA ALA A 23 -4.70 5.24 -15.30
C ALA A 23 -5.01 5.37 -13.80
N ILE A 24 -5.52 6.52 -13.39
CA ILE A 24 -6.07 6.75 -12.05
C ILE A 24 -7.58 6.70 -12.17
N ASP A 25 -8.14 5.53 -11.90
CA ASP A 25 -9.57 5.25 -11.97
C ASP A 25 -10.16 4.95 -10.58
N GLY A 26 -11.44 4.62 -10.54
CA GLY A 26 -12.14 4.32 -9.30
C GLY A 26 -11.58 3.10 -8.55
N ASP A 27 -11.02 2.12 -9.26
CA ASP A 27 -10.41 0.94 -8.64
C ASP A 27 -9.07 1.29 -8.01
N LEU A 28 -8.24 2.08 -8.69
CA LEU A 28 -7.00 2.56 -8.11
C LEU A 28 -7.25 3.46 -6.90
N LEU A 29 -8.25 4.34 -6.95
CA LEU A 29 -8.62 5.18 -5.82
C LEU A 29 -9.09 4.35 -4.61
N ARG A 30 -9.85 3.27 -4.84
CA ARG A 30 -10.21 2.30 -3.79
C ARG A 30 -8.97 1.64 -3.19
N LEU A 31 -8.06 1.16 -4.01
CA LEU A 31 -6.80 0.55 -3.55
C LEU A 31 -5.96 1.53 -2.72
N ILE A 32 -5.83 2.79 -3.15
CA ILE A 32 -5.11 3.84 -2.42
C ILE A 32 -5.73 4.03 -1.02
N ALA A 33 -7.06 4.08 -0.96
CA ALA A 33 -7.78 4.25 0.29
C ALA A 33 -7.54 3.05 1.23
N ASP A 34 -7.71 1.82 0.74
CA ASP A 34 -7.49 0.60 1.53
C ASP A 34 -6.02 0.47 1.98
N MET A 35 -5.06 0.88 1.14
CA MET A 35 -3.64 0.95 1.51
C MET A 35 -3.38 1.96 2.64
N ALA A 36 -4.02 3.13 2.61
CA ALA A 36 -3.89 4.12 3.67
C ALA A 36 -4.47 3.60 5.00
N GLU A 37 -5.66 3.01 4.97
CA GLU A 37 -6.26 2.40 6.17
C GLU A 37 -5.39 1.26 6.74
N THR A 38 -4.85 0.42 5.86
CA THR A 38 -3.92 -0.66 6.24
C THR A 38 -2.65 -0.12 6.89
N MET A 39 -2.09 0.97 6.37
CA MET A 39 -0.92 1.63 6.93
C MET A 39 -1.17 2.13 8.35
N TYR A 40 -2.28 2.82 8.59
CA TYR A 40 -2.66 3.30 9.93
C TYR A 40 -2.97 2.16 10.91
N ALA A 41 -3.61 1.09 10.43
CA ALA A 41 -3.88 -0.10 11.24
C ALA A 41 -2.62 -0.89 11.62
N ALA A 42 -1.55 -0.79 10.81
CA ALA A 42 -0.25 -1.44 11.03
C ALA A 42 0.82 -0.54 11.70
N PRO A 43 0.38 0.49 12.44
CA PRO A 43 1.11 1.74 12.78
C PRO A 43 2.33 2.10 11.92
N GLY A 44 2.20 2.04 10.60
CA GLY A 44 3.28 2.36 9.66
C GLY A 44 3.27 3.82 9.22
N VAL A 45 4.42 4.33 8.79
CA VAL A 45 4.55 5.67 8.15
C VAL A 45 4.45 5.61 6.63
N GLY A 46 4.44 4.41 6.05
CA GLY A 46 4.32 4.21 4.62
C GLY A 46 4.03 2.77 4.25
N LEU A 47 3.36 2.57 3.11
CA LEU A 47 3.00 1.27 2.57
C LEU A 47 3.07 1.29 1.04
N ALA A 48 3.80 0.33 0.46
CA ALA A 48 3.89 0.14 -0.98
C ALA A 48 2.94 -0.96 -1.44
N ALA A 49 2.34 -0.80 -2.63
CA ALA A 49 1.36 -1.74 -3.17
C ALA A 49 1.81 -3.22 -3.18
N PRO A 50 3.10 -3.56 -3.45
CA PRO A 50 3.56 -4.95 -3.40
C PRO A 50 3.45 -5.60 -2.01
N GLN A 51 3.46 -4.81 -0.93
CA GLN A 51 3.29 -5.30 0.43
C GLN A 51 1.87 -5.81 0.69
N VAL A 52 0.90 -5.40 -0.11
CA VAL A 52 -0.50 -5.86 -0.06
C VAL A 52 -0.88 -6.69 -1.29
N GLY A 53 0.11 -7.24 -2.00
CA GLY A 53 -0.11 -8.16 -3.11
C GLY A 53 -0.32 -7.52 -4.49
N HIS A 54 -0.21 -6.19 -4.61
CA HIS A 54 -0.38 -5.48 -5.88
C HIS A 54 0.96 -5.02 -6.46
N SER A 55 1.41 -5.60 -7.58
CA SER A 55 2.66 -5.21 -8.26
C SER A 55 2.53 -3.92 -9.09
N LEU A 56 2.11 -2.83 -8.46
CA LEU A 56 1.99 -1.49 -9.05
C LEU A 56 3.02 -0.53 -8.45
N ARG A 57 3.43 0.48 -9.23
CA ARG A 57 4.27 1.58 -8.77
C ARG A 57 3.41 2.61 -8.02
N LEU A 58 2.98 2.21 -6.84
CA LEU A 58 2.12 2.99 -5.97
C LEU A 58 2.61 2.86 -4.52
N VAL A 59 2.66 4.00 -3.83
CA VAL A 59 3.00 4.11 -2.41
C VAL A 59 2.07 5.10 -1.75
N VAL A 60 1.71 4.85 -0.49
CA VAL A 60 1.12 5.82 0.43
C VAL A 60 2.12 6.11 1.55
N ILE A 61 2.19 7.35 1.99
CA ILE A 61 3.12 7.81 3.02
C ILE A 61 2.39 8.85 3.87
N ASP A 62 2.46 8.69 5.19
CA ASP A 62 2.12 9.73 6.15
C ASP A 62 3.19 9.77 7.24
N ILE A 63 3.87 10.91 7.34
CA ILE A 63 4.92 11.17 8.34
C ILE A 63 4.46 12.15 9.41
N THR A 64 3.16 12.44 9.46
CA THR A 64 2.57 13.32 10.47
C THR A 64 2.82 12.73 11.85
N PRO A 65 3.31 13.51 12.82
CA PRO A 65 3.48 13.05 14.19
C PRO A 65 2.15 12.55 14.77
N ALA A 66 2.16 11.44 15.49
CA ALA A 66 0.96 10.87 16.10
C ALA A 66 0.30 11.75 17.19
N ASN A 67 0.91 12.87 17.58
CA ASN A 67 0.58 13.66 18.76
C ASN A 67 0.57 15.18 18.49
N GLU A 68 -0.11 15.66 17.44
CA GLU A 68 -0.58 17.05 17.37
C GLU A 68 -2.11 17.12 17.48
#